data_AF-A0A7S1Y8Q8-F1
#
_entry.id   AF-A0A7S1Y8Q8-F1
#
_cell.length_a   1.000
_cell.length_b   1.000
_cell.length_c   1.000
_cell.angle_alpha   90.00
_cell.angle_beta   90.00
_cell.angle_gamma   90.00
#
_symmetry.space_group_name_H-M   'P 1'
#
loop_
_entity.id
_entity.type
_entity.pdbx_description
1 polymer ?
#
loop_
_entity_poly.entity_id
_entity_poly.type
_entity_poly.pdbx_seq_one_letter_code
_entity_poly.pdbx_strand_id
1 'polypeptide(L)'
;VGVGQNGVIPMGSTKDLDDVLLMGMDWALREGFAWPEDREHCEENGRMMLADPSKVSKRAKKRGVTQLGTLGAGNHYAEVQVVEEIYDDVAAGRMGLKKNQVCLMIHSGSRGLGHQVATDALVSMETAMARDGIQTNDRQLSSARINSKEGQ
;
A
#
# COMPACT_ATOMS: atom_id res chain seq x y z
N VAL A 1 -15.94 9.30 -5.65
CA VAL A 1 -14.54 9.43 -5.19
C VAL A 1 -14.50 10.47 -4.09
N GLY A 2 -13.82 10.21 -2.97
CA GLY A 2 -13.84 11.12 -1.81
C GLY A 2 -13.35 10.47 -0.52
N VAL A 3 -13.07 11.29 0.49
CA VAL A 3 -12.65 10.85 1.83
C VAL A 3 -13.75 9.98 2.44
N GLY A 4 -13.40 8.78 2.92
CA GLY A 4 -14.32 7.90 3.66
C GLY A 4 -15.34 7.14 2.81
N GLN A 5 -15.16 7.07 1.48
CA GLN A 5 -16.02 6.25 0.62
C GLN A 5 -15.80 4.75 0.89
N ASN A 6 -16.89 3.98 0.81
CA ASN A 6 -16.83 2.53 0.95
C ASN A 6 -16.47 1.88 -0.40
N GLY A 7 -15.66 0.82 -0.33
CA GLY A 7 -15.30 -0.03 -1.46
C GLY A 7 -16.44 -0.91 -1.92
N VAL A 8 -16.39 -1.29 -3.19
CA VAL A 8 -17.35 -2.24 -3.79
C VAL A 8 -16.97 -3.70 -3.50
N ILE A 9 -15.72 -3.93 -3.07
CA ILE A 9 -15.24 -5.25 -2.67
C ILE A 9 -15.90 -5.63 -1.34
N PRO A 10 -16.75 -6.68 -1.31
CA PRO A 10 -17.48 -7.06 -0.11
C PRO A 10 -16.52 -7.73 0.87
N MET A 11 -16.04 -6.96 1.85
CA MET A 11 -15.30 -7.51 2.99
C MET A 11 -16.30 -7.71 4.14
N GLY A 12 -16.59 -8.96 4.48
CA GLY A 12 -17.57 -9.33 5.51
C GLY A 12 -17.04 -9.09 6.92
N SER A 13 -15.73 -9.09 7.12
CA SER A 13 -15.11 -8.88 8.43
C SER A 13 -13.68 -8.32 8.36
N THR A 14 -13.17 -7.87 9.51
CA THR A 14 -11.74 -7.50 9.64
C THR A 14 -10.79 -8.69 9.52
N LYS A 15 -11.27 -9.94 9.65
CA LYS A 15 -10.44 -11.13 9.42
C LYS A 15 -10.18 -11.35 7.94
N ASP A 16 -11.12 -10.98 7.08
CA ASP A 16 -10.98 -11.11 5.62
C ASP A 16 -9.83 -10.22 5.12
N LEU A 17 -9.55 -9.12 5.85
CA LEU A 17 -8.43 -8.24 5.59
C LEU A 17 -7.07 -8.84 5.95
N ASP A 18 -7.02 -9.85 6.83
CA ASP A 18 -5.76 -10.50 7.20
C ASP A 18 -5.18 -11.29 6.02
N ASP A 19 -6.05 -11.93 5.23
CA ASP A 19 -5.67 -12.57 3.98
C ASP A 19 -5.10 -11.55 2.99
N VAL A 20 -5.77 -10.40 2.82
CA VAL A 20 -5.29 -9.32 1.94
C VAL A 20 -3.91 -8.85 2.37
N LEU A 21 -3.70 -8.64 3.67
CA LEU A 21 -2.42 -8.20 4.23
C LEU A 21 -1.31 -9.25 4.05
N LEU A 22 -1.63 -10.54 4.15
CA LEU A 22 -0.65 -11.63 4.01
C LEU A 22 -0.28 -11.95 2.57
N MET A 23 -1.28 -11.92 1.68
CA MET A 23 -1.19 -12.44 0.32
C MET A 23 -1.02 -11.34 -0.73
N GLY A 24 -1.41 -10.09 -0.45
CA GLY A 24 -1.29 -8.98 -1.40
C GLY A 24 -1.92 -9.33 -2.75
N MET A 25 -1.14 -9.28 -3.83
CA MET A 25 -1.60 -9.62 -5.18
C MET A 25 -2.05 -11.08 -5.33
N ASP A 26 -1.49 -12.03 -4.57
CA ASP A 26 -1.94 -13.43 -4.60
C ASP A 26 -3.40 -13.57 -4.13
N TRP A 27 -3.86 -12.69 -3.23
CA TRP A 27 -5.27 -12.64 -2.83
C TRP A 27 -6.13 -12.11 -3.98
N ALA A 28 -5.70 -11.05 -4.66
CA ALA A 28 -6.43 -10.50 -5.80
C ALA A 28 -6.57 -11.54 -6.94
N LEU A 29 -5.53 -12.33 -7.20
CA LEU A 29 -5.59 -13.46 -8.13
C LEU A 29 -6.62 -14.50 -7.69
N ARG A 30 -6.59 -14.91 -6.42
CA ARG A 30 -7.49 -15.92 -5.85
C ARG A 30 -8.96 -15.51 -5.95
N GLU A 31 -9.25 -14.24 -5.70
CA GLU A 31 -10.61 -13.69 -5.76
C GLU A 31 -11.05 -13.28 -7.18
N GLY A 32 -10.17 -13.40 -8.18
CA GLY A 32 -10.48 -13.13 -9.59
C GLY A 32 -10.44 -11.65 -10.00
N PHE A 33 -9.73 -10.81 -9.25
CA PHE A 33 -9.53 -9.39 -9.55
C PHE A 33 -8.31 -9.09 -10.43
N ALA A 34 -7.46 -10.09 -10.69
CA ALA A 34 -6.23 -9.94 -11.44
C ALA A 34 -5.93 -11.19 -12.29
N TRP A 35 -5.06 -11.04 -13.29
CA TRP A 35 -4.52 -12.14 -14.09
C TRP A 35 -3.13 -12.57 -13.58
N PRO A 36 -2.74 -13.84 -13.77
CA PRO A 36 -1.44 -14.34 -13.30
C PRO A 36 -0.24 -13.46 -13.70
N GLU A 37 -0.28 -12.89 -14.90
CA GLU A 37 0.78 -12.03 -15.44
C GLU A 37 0.88 -10.69 -14.70
N ASP A 38 -0.21 -10.16 -14.12
CA ASP A 38 -0.19 -8.88 -13.39
C ASP A 38 0.76 -8.95 -12.19
N ARG A 39 0.86 -10.13 -11.55
CA ARG A 39 1.76 -10.37 -10.43
C ARG A 39 3.21 -10.16 -10.82
N GLU A 40 3.61 -10.65 -12.00
CA GLU A 40 4.99 -10.59 -12.49
C GLU A 40 5.42 -9.17 -12.87
N HIS A 41 4.45 -8.27 -13.05
CA HIS A 41 4.66 -6.86 -13.40
C HIS A 41 4.50 -5.91 -12.20
N CYS A 42 4.35 -6.45 -10.98
CA CYS A 42 4.29 -5.68 -9.74
C CYS A 42 5.63 -5.76 -8.99
N GLU A 43 6.07 -4.65 -8.40
CA GLU A 43 7.18 -4.64 -7.43
C GLU A 43 6.91 -5.64 -6.30
N GLU A 44 7.94 -6.40 -5.90
CA GLU A 44 7.82 -7.50 -4.92
C GLU A 44 6.75 -8.53 -5.29
N ASN A 45 6.42 -8.69 -6.58
CA ASN A 45 5.28 -9.50 -7.04
C ASN A 45 3.95 -9.09 -6.38
N GLY A 46 3.84 -7.83 -5.95
CA GLY A 46 2.70 -7.29 -5.22
C GLY A 46 2.49 -7.89 -3.83
N ARG A 47 3.54 -8.46 -3.21
CA ARG A 47 3.45 -9.08 -1.88
C ARG A 47 4.81 -9.12 -1.15
N MET A 48 4.85 -8.56 0.05
CA MET A 48 5.99 -8.74 0.97
C MET A 48 5.79 -9.96 1.87
N MET A 49 6.74 -10.91 1.85
CA MET A 49 6.64 -12.18 2.60
C MET A 49 6.67 -12.03 4.12
N LEU A 50 7.17 -10.90 4.63
CA LEU A 50 7.30 -10.62 6.06
C LEU A 50 6.06 -9.93 6.67
N ALA A 51 4.99 -9.72 5.89
CA ALA A 51 3.78 -9.10 6.39
C ALA A 51 3.14 -9.95 7.51
N ASP A 52 2.88 -9.32 8.67
CA ASP A 52 2.22 -9.96 9.81
C ASP A 52 0.96 -9.16 10.21
N PRO A 53 -0.25 -9.66 9.89
CA PRO A 53 -1.49 -8.99 10.28
C PRO A 53 -1.69 -8.86 11.79
N SER A 54 -1.00 -9.66 12.60
CA SER A 54 -1.09 -9.57 14.06
C SER A 54 -0.48 -8.27 14.60
N LYS A 55 0.46 -7.67 13.85
CA LYS A 55 1.07 -6.37 14.14
C LYS A 55 0.19 -5.19 13.76
N VAL A 56 -0.87 -5.41 12.97
CA VAL A 56 -1.78 -4.36 12.52
C VAL A 56 -2.91 -4.21 13.53
N SER A 57 -3.06 -3.00 14.09
CA SER A 57 -4.05 -2.73 15.13
C SER A 57 -5.49 -2.93 14.63
N LYS A 58 -6.40 -3.33 15.53
CA LYS A 58 -7.84 -3.45 15.23
C LYS A 58 -8.42 -2.15 14.66
N ARG A 59 -7.91 -1.00 15.11
CA ARG A 59 -8.29 0.32 14.61
C ARG A 59 -7.87 0.52 13.16
N ALA A 60 -6.63 0.16 12.81
CA ALA A 60 -6.15 0.23 11.42
C ALA A 60 -6.97 -0.68 10.49
N LYS A 61 -7.22 -1.93 10.90
CA LYS A 61 -8.05 -2.86 10.13
C LYS A 61 -9.48 -2.35 9.93
N LYS A 62 -10.11 -1.82 10.99
CA LYS A 62 -11.47 -1.24 10.91
C LYS A 62 -11.54 -0.06 9.94
N ARG A 63 -10.48 0.76 9.85
CA ARG A 63 -10.41 1.86 8.87
C ARG A 63 -10.16 1.36 7.45
N GLY A 64 -9.35 0.32 7.29
CA GLY A 64 -8.96 -0.24 5.99
C GLY A 64 -10.05 -1.05 5.32
N VAL A 65 -10.76 -1.89 6.09
CA VAL A 65 -11.72 -2.88 5.56
C VAL A 65 -12.81 -2.24 4.69
N THR A 66 -13.28 -1.06 5.07
CA THR A 66 -14.32 -0.38 4.30
C THR A 66 -13.78 0.35 3.07
N GLN A 67 -12.47 0.57 2.96
CA GLN A 67 -11.86 1.42 1.93
C GLN A 67 -11.15 0.62 0.82
N LEU A 68 -11.09 -0.70 0.93
CA LEU A 68 -10.44 -1.56 -0.06
C LEU A 68 -11.11 -1.39 -1.44
N GLY A 69 -10.31 -1.25 -2.49
CA GLY A 69 -10.84 -1.01 -3.84
C GLY A 69 -11.36 0.41 -4.08
N THR A 70 -10.93 1.40 -3.29
CA THR A 70 -11.22 2.83 -3.53
C THR A 70 -9.95 3.61 -3.88
N LEU A 71 -10.10 4.68 -4.68
CA LEU A 71 -8.99 5.59 -4.98
C LEU A 71 -8.58 6.44 -3.79
N GLY A 72 -9.56 7.00 -3.08
CA GLY A 72 -9.30 7.96 -2.01
C GLY A 72 -9.50 9.43 -2.34
N ALA A 73 -8.65 10.25 -1.72
CA ALA A 73 -8.60 11.70 -1.82
C ALA A 73 -7.14 12.18 -1.67
N GLY A 74 -6.89 13.46 -1.88
CA GLY A 74 -5.53 14.03 -1.97
C GLY A 74 -5.03 13.92 -3.41
N ASN A 75 -3.76 13.56 -3.59
CA ASN A 75 -3.14 13.32 -4.89
C ASN A 75 -3.44 11.93 -5.47
N HIS A 76 -4.57 11.32 -5.10
CA HIS A 76 -4.97 10.00 -5.60
C HIS A 76 -5.96 10.14 -6.76
N TYR A 77 -5.70 9.45 -7.86
CA TYR A 77 -6.46 9.55 -9.11
C TYR A 77 -6.38 8.27 -9.95
N ALA A 78 -7.30 8.13 -10.89
CA ALA A 78 -7.19 7.20 -12.01
C ALA A 78 -7.40 8.02 -13.29
N GLU A 79 -6.39 8.05 -14.15
CA GLU A 79 -6.36 8.90 -15.33
C GLU A 79 -6.19 8.07 -16.59
N VAL A 80 -6.99 8.39 -17.60
CA VAL A 80 -6.78 7.90 -18.97
C VAL A 80 -5.85 8.89 -19.65
N GLN A 81 -4.68 8.41 -20.07
CA GLN A 81 -3.60 9.21 -20.62
C GLN A 81 -3.26 8.74 -22.04
N VAL A 82 -2.61 9.60 -22.82
CA VAL A 82 -2.10 9.27 -24.14
C VAL A 82 -0.60 9.50 -24.15
N VAL A 83 0.17 8.52 -24.65
CA VAL A 83 1.61 8.64 -24.81
C VAL A 83 1.93 9.63 -25.93
N GLU A 84 2.22 10.88 -25.57
CA GLU A 84 2.46 11.96 -26.54
C GLU A 84 3.85 11.90 -27.20
N GLU A 85 4.87 11.60 -26.40
CA GLU A 85 6.28 11.62 -26.82
C GLU A 85 7.03 10.38 -26.30
N ILE A 86 7.96 9.87 -27.11
CA ILE A 86 8.87 8.77 -26.75
C ILE A 86 10.29 9.35 -26.78
N TYR A 87 11.00 9.24 -25.66
CA TYR A 87 12.38 9.73 -25.53
C TYR A 87 13.43 8.63 -25.75
N ASP A 88 13.07 7.38 -25.47
CA ASP A 88 13.91 6.19 -25.67
C ASP A 88 13.07 5.07 -26.30
N ASP A 89 13.29 4.82 -27.57
CA ASP A 89 12.55 3.81 -28.34
C ASP A 89 12.81 2.37 -27.84
N VAL A 90 14.02 2.09 -27.34
CA VAL A 90 14.40 0.75 -26.88
C VAL A 90 13.71 0.45 -25.56
N ALA A 91 13.75 1.38 -24.61
CA ALA A 91 13.07 1.23 -23.32
C ALA A 91 11.54 1.19 -23.50
N ALA A 92 10.98 2.10 -24.31
CA ALA A 92 9.55 2.12 -24.61
C ALA A 92 9.08 0.81 -25.25
N GLY A 93 9.84 0.27 -26.21
CA GLY A 93 9.54 -1.02 -26.83
C GLY A 93 9.50 -2.17 -25.83
N ARG A 94 10.43 -2.20 -24.86
CA ARG A 94 10.44 -3.21 -23.78
C ARG A 94 9.28 -3.07 -22.80
N MET A 95 8.82 -1.84 -22.54
CA MET A 95 7.65 -1.56 -21.70
C MET A 95 6.31 -1.71 -22.44
N GLY A 96 6.34 -1.97 -23.75
CA GLY A 96 5.12 -2.08 -24.57
C GLY A 96 4.44 -0.74 -24.87
N LEU A 97 5.18 0.37 -24.76
CA LEU A 97 4.67 1.73 -24.99
C LEU A 97 4.87 2.19 -26.44
N LYS A 98 3.88 2.90 -27.00
CA LYS A 98 3.89 3.45 -28.36
C LYS A 98 3.32 4.86 -28.38
N LYS A 99 3.81 5.71 -29.29
CA LYS A 99 3.23 7.05 -29.51
C LYS A 99 1.73 6.94 -29.85
N ASN A 100 0.94 7.84 -29.27
CA ASN A 100 -0.52 7.89 -29.31
C ASN A 100 -1.26 6.71 -28.65
N GLN A 101 -0.56 5.84 -27.91
CA GLN A 101 -1.21 4.77 -27.15
C GLN A 101 -1.99 5.34 -25.97
N VAL A 102 -3.21 4.83 -25.76
CA VAL A 102 -3.99 5.12 -24.55
C VAL A 102 -3.53 4.21 -23.42
N CYS A 103 -3.25 4.81 -22.26
CA CYS A 103 -2.83 4.13 -21.03
C CYS A 103 -3.73 4.53 -19.87
N LEU A 104 -3.77 3.69 -18.83
CA LEU A 104 -4.42 4.00 -17.56
C LEU A 104 -3.34 4.15 -16.49
N MET A 105 -3.33 5.28 -15.78
CA MET A 105 -2.48 5.50 -14.62
C MET A 105 -3.35 5.54 -13.37
N ILE A 106 -3.05 4.67 -12.40
CA ILE A 106 -3.72 4.62 -11.11
C ILE A 106 -2.72 5.02 -10.02
N HIS A 107 -3.01 6.12 -9.34
CA HIS A 107 -2.25 6.59 -8.17
C HIS A 107 -3.12 6.43 -6.92
N SER A 108 -2.79 5.45 -6.09
CA SER A 108 -3.42 5.21 -4.79
C SER A 108 -2.43 4.54 -3.83
N GLY A 109 -2.87 4.23 -2.61
CA GLY A 109 -2.05 3.53 -1.62
C GLY A 109 -2.88 2.76 -0.61
N SER A 110 -2.30 2.49 0.56
CA SER A 110 -2.88 1.68 1.64
C SER A 110 -4.12 2.26 2.34
N ARG A 111 -4.67 3.36 1.80
CA ARG A 111 -5.81 4.09 2.36
C ARG A 111 -5.60 4.45 3.85
N GLY A 112 -6.67 4.49 4.63
CA GLY A 112 -6.62 4.78 6.06
C GLY A 112 -5.90 3.72 6.91
N LEU A 113 -5.64 2.52 6.37
CA LEU A 113 -4.95 1.45 7.09
C LEU A 113 -3.49 1.83 7.33
N GLY A 114 -2.71 2.08 6.27
CA GLY A 114 -1.29 2.37 6.42
C GLY A 114 -1.03 3.68 7.17
N HIS A 115 -1.90 4.69 7.01
CA HIS A 115 -1.83 5.91 7.82
C HIS A 115 -1.99 5.60 9.31
N GLN A 116 -2.93 4.74 9.69
CA GLN A 116 -3.10 4.35 11.09
C GLN A 116 -1.94 3.49 11.59
N VAL A 117 -1.41 2.57 10.78
CA VAL A 117 -0.21 1.79 11.11
C VAL A 117 0.98 2.70 11.39
N ALA A 118 1.21 3.72 10.54
CA ALA A 118 2.27 4.70 10.74
C ALA A 118 2.08 5.49 12.04
N THR A 119 0.87 5.99 12.33
CA THR A 119 0.57 6.67 13.60
C THR A 119 0.84 5.77 14.81
N ASP A 120 0.39 4.51 14.76
CA ASP A 120 0.56 3.56 15.86
C ASP A 120 2.04 3.22 16.07
N ALA A 121 2.80 3.03 14.99
CA ALA A 121 4.23 2.76 15.02
C ALA A 121 5.04 3.94 15.56
N LEU A 122 4.73 5.19 15.15
CA LEU A 122 5.41 6.39 15.64
C LEU A 122 5.30 6.52 17.16
N VAL A 123 4.12 6.28 17.74
CA VAL A 123 3.93 6.31 19.21
C VAL A 123 4.76 5.22 19.92
N SER A 124 4.84 4.04 19.33
CA SER A 124 5.67 2.94 19.83
C SER A 124 7.17 3.29 19.78
N MET A 125 7.61 3.89 18.67
CA MET A 125 8.99 4.33 18.48
C MET A 125 9.38 5.46 19.44
N GLU A 126 8.51 6.44 19.68
CA GLU A 126 8.77 7.49 20.70
C GLU A 126 9.05 6.88 22.08
N THR A 127 8.30 5.84 22.46
CA THR A 127 8.51 5.12 23.72
C THR A 127 9.83 4.34 23.71
N ALA A 128 10.16 3.68 22.60
CA ALA A 128 11.41 2.94 22.43
C ALA A 128 12.65 3.85 22.45
N MET A 129 12.58 5.04 21.83
CA MET A 129 13.67 6.02 21.85
C MET A 129 13.99 6.47 23.27
N ALA A 130 12.96 6.78 24.07
CA ALA A 130 13.14 7.18 25.46
C ALA A 130 13.79 6.07 26.30
N ARG A 131 13.38 4.81 26.08
CA ARG A 131 13.99 3.63 26.71
C ARG A 131 15.45 3.42 26.29
N ASP A 132 15.75 3.58 25.00
CA ASP A 132 17.04 3.21 24.39
C ASP A 132 18.03 4.38 24.32
N GLY A 133 17.67 5.55 24.84
CA GLY A 133 18.51 6.75 24.85
C GLY A 133 18.77 7.34 23.45
N ILE A 134 17.88 7.12 22.50
CA ILE A 134 18.03 7.62 21.12
C ILE A 134 17.59 9.09 21.10
N GLN A 135 18.53 10.00 20.82
CA GLN A 135 18.25 11.43 20.66
C GLN A 135 18.27 11.81 19.18
N THR A 136 17.26 12.58 18.78
CA THR A 136 17.14 13.12 17.42
C THR A 136 17.00 14.63 17.47
N ASN A 137 17.43 15.30 16.40
CA ASN A 137 17.32 16.75 16.28
C ASN A 137 15.88 17.21 16.01
N ASP A 138 15.02 16.29 15.56
CA ASP A 138 13.61 16.54 15.27
C ASP A 138 12.78 15.34 15.78
N ARG A 139 11.60 15.63 16.35
CA ARG A 139 10.67 14.61 16.83
C ARG A 139 10.07 13.77 15.69
N GLN A 140 9.96 14.34 14.50
CA GLN A 140 9.51 13.63 13.29
C GLN A 140 10.47 12.53 12.84
N LEU A 141 11.71 12.51 13.37
CA LEU A 141 12.69 11.42 13.17
C LEU A 141 12.52 10.29 14.19
N SER A 142 11.29 10.09 14.69
CA SER A 142 11.00 9.00 15.62
C SER A 142 11.37 7.65 15.02
N SER A 143 12.17 6.85 15.74
CA SER A 143 12.76 5.61 15.23
C SER A 143 12.96 4.56 16.32
N ALA A 144 13.09 3.29 15.91
CA ALA A 144 13.49 2.19 16.78
C ALA A 144 14.65 1.42 16.15
N ARG A 145 15.40 0.68 16.96
CA ARG A 145 16.42 -0.25 16.43
C ARG A 145 15.72 -1.33 15.63
N ILE A 146 16.23 -1.67 14.45
CA ILE A 146 15.60 -2.63 13.53
C ILE A 146 15.29 -3.98 14.23
N ASN A 147 16.19 -4.46 15.07
CA ASN A 147 16.03 -5.75 15.76
C ASN A 147 15.31 -5.66 17.13
N SER A 148 14.72 -4.50 17.48
CA SER A 148 13.92 -4.38 18.71
C SER A 148 12.50 -4.93 18.51
N LYS A 149 11.77 -5.11 19.60
CA LYS A 149 10.34 -5.51 19.55
C LYS A 149 9.49 -4.53 18.74
N GLU A 150 9.83 -3.24 18.76
CA GLU A 150 9.11 -2.20 18.01
C GLU A 150 9.54 -2.11 16.55
N GLY A 151 10.78 -2.51 16.24
CA GLY A 151 11.29 -2.60 14.86
C GLY A 151 10.84 -3.84 14.09
N GLN A 152 10.44 -4.91 14.81
CA GLN A 152 9.93 -6.18 14.27
C GLN A 152 8.41 -6.30 14.38
#